data_AF-A0A435G9P8-F1
#
_entry.id   AF-A0A435G9P8-F1
#
_cell.length_a   1.000
_cell.length_b   1.000
_cell.length_c   1.000
_cell.angle_alpha   90.00
_cell.angle_beta   90.00
_cell.angle_gamma   90.00
#
_symmetry.space_group_name_H-M   'P 1'
#
loop_
_entity.id
_entity.type
_entity.pdbx_description
1 polymer ?
#
loop_
_entity_poly.entity_id
_entity_poly.type
_entity_poly.pdbx_seq_one_letter_code
_entity_poly.pdbx_strand_id
1 'polypeptide(L)' 'AKTRGLALGLPVTMLIDADGCLIAHMNGPAEWSSPDAKRLVEAALAP' A
#
# COMPACT_ATOMS: atom_id res chain seq x y z
N ALA A 1 -17.89 -10.59 -12.70
CA ALA A 1 -16.81 -9.91 -13.46
C ALA A 1 -15.48 -10.27 -12.80
N LYS A 2 -14.42 -10.60 -13.56
CA LYS A 2 -13.09 -10.78 -12.95
C LYS A 2 -12.69 -9.44 -12.32
N THR A 3 -12.40 -9.44 -11.02
CA THR A 3 -11.70 -8.34 -10.37
C THR A 3 -10.38 -8.13 -11.12
N ARG A 4 -10.09 -6.88 -11.53
CA ARG A 4 -8.77 -6.56 -12.09
C ARG A 4 -7.75 -6.91 -11.03
N GLY A 5 -6.84 -7.83 -11.33
CA GLY A 5 -5.78 -8.22 -10.40
C GLY A 5 -4.93 -7.01 -10.06
N LEU A 6 -4.72 -6.75 -8.77
CA LEU A 6 -3.90 -5.62 -8.32
C LEU A 6 -2.40 -5.89 -8.47
N ALA A 7 -2.04 -7.19 -8.55
CA ALA A 7 -0.69 -7.66 -8.82
C ALA A 7 -0.45 -7.75 -10.34
N LEU A 8 -0.05 -6.62 -10.92
CA LEU A 8 0.28 -6.52 -12.35
C LEU A 8 1.78 -6.80 -12.61
N GLY A 9 2.57 -7.02 -11.55
CA GLY A 9 4.01 -7.35 -11.56
C GLY A 9 4.51 -7.58 -10.13
N LEU A 10 5.81 -7.88 -9.95
CA LEU A 10 6.43 -8.03 -8.63
C LEU A 10 7.59 -7.02 -8.44
N PRO A 11 7.85 -6.54 -7.22
CA PRO A 11 7.06 -6.74 -5.99
C PRO A 11 5.74 -5.95 -6.02
N VAL A 12 4.82 -6.31 -5.12
CA VAL A 12 3.58 -5.55 -4.85
C VAL A 12 3.53 -5.23 -3.38
N THR A 13 3.18 -3.99 -3.05
CA THR A 13 2.89 -3.58 -1.67
C THR A 13 1.40 -3.31 -1.52
N MET A 14 0.83 -3.72 -0.40
CA MET A 14 -0.55 -3.42 -0.01
C MET A 14 -0.53 -2.74 1.36
N LEU A 15 -1.37 -1.72 1.51
CA LEU A 15 -1.62 -1.06 2.78
C LEU A 15 -3.03 -1.45 3.24
N ILE A 16 -3.11 -2.09 4.41
CA ILE A 16 -4.33 -2.66 4.98
C ILE A 16 -4.59 -1.98 6.32
N ASP A 17 -5.84 -1.58 6.59
CA ASP A 17 -6.23 -0.99 7.87
C ASP A 17 -6.52 -2.04 8.96
N ALA A 18 -6.93 -1.57 10.14
CA ALA A 18 -7.22 -2.43 11.30
C ALA A 18 -8.45 -3.34 11.10
N ASP A 19 -9.37 -2.98 10.20
CA ASP A 19 -10.56 -3.77 9.87
C ASP A 19 -10.27 -4.82 8.78
N GLY A 20 -9.03 -4.86 8.27
CA GLY A 20 -8.61 -5.75 7.20
C GLY A 20 -9.02 -5.24 5.81
N CYS A 21 -9.39 -3.97 5.67
CA CYS A 21 -9.74 -3.37 4.39
C CYS A 21 -8.48 -2.90 3.65
N LEU A 22 -8.46 -3.09 2.33
CA LEU A 22 -7.41 -2.57 1.48
C LEU A 22 -7.60 -1.07 1.24
N ILE A 23 -6.67 -0.25 1.72
CA ILE A 23 -6.73 1.21 1.56
C ILE A 23 -5.81 1.73 0.44
N ALA A 24 -4.72 1.02 0.11
CA ALA A 24 -3.88 1.35 -1.04
C ALA A 24 -3.07 0.14 -1.53
N HIS A 25 -2.64 0.17 -2.80
CA HIS A 25 -1.69 -0.79 -3.34
C HIS A 25 -0.70 -0.11 -4.30
N MET A 26 0.49 -0.70 -4.46
CA MET A 26 1.53 -0.20 -5.36
C MET A 26 2.22 -1.38 -6.06
N ASN A 27 2.43 -1.26 -7.37
CA ASN A 27 3.21 -2.21 -8.15
C ASN A 27 4.63 -1.66 -8.33
N GLY A 28 5.65 -2.47 -8.04
CA GLY A 28 7.06 -2.10 -8.14
C GLY A 28 7.74 -1.82 -6.78
N PRO A 29 9.06 -1.60 -6.78
CA PRO A 29 9.82 -1.32 -5.56
C PRO A 29 9.60 0.11 -5.06
N ALA A 30 9.87 0.34 -3.77
CA ALA A 30 9.99 1.69 -3.19
C ALA A 30 11.00 1.71 -2.05
N GLU A 31 11.53 2.90 -1.76
CA GLU A 31 12.40 3.16 -0.61
C GLU A 31 11.54 3.38 0.64
N TRP A 32 11.15 2.28 1.29
CA TRP A 32 10.24 2.31 2.45
C TRP A 32 10.85 2.92 3.72
N SER A 33 12.17 3.14 3.77
CA SER A 33 12.82 3.83 4.90
C SER A 33 12.88 5.35 4.70
N SER A 34 12.46 5.86 3.53
CA SER A 34 12.47 7.28 3.21
C SER A 34 11.54 8.12 4.10
N PRO A 35 11.77 9.44 4.21
CA PRO A 35 10.85 10.33 4.91
C PRO A 35 9.43 10.32 4.34
N ASP A 36 9.27 10.18 3.02
CA ASP A 36 7.95 10.18 2.37
C ASP A 36 7.16 8.91 2.65
N ALA A 37 7.83 7.75 2.65
CA ALA A 37 7.21 6.49 3.04
C ALA A 37 6.72 6.52 4.50
N LYS A 38 7.50 7.11 5.40
CA LYS A 38 7.11 7.30 6.80
C LYS A 38 5.90 8.22 6.94
N ARG A 39 5.88 9.35 6.23
CA ARG A 39 4.73 10.27 6.20
C ARG A 39 3.46 9.60 5.68
N LEU A 40 3.58 8.73 4.67
CA LEU A 40 2.45 7.95 4.17
C LEU A 40 1.87 7.04 5.26
N VAL A 41 2.73 6.32 6.00
CA VAL A 41 2.28 5.45 7.10
C VAL A 41 1.67 6.27 8.24
N GLU A 42 2.30 7.38 8.63
CA GLU A 42 1.76 8.30 9.65
C GLU A 42 0.38 8.83 9.27
N ALA A 43 0.19 9.23 8.01
CA ALA A 43 -1.11 9.68 7.50
C ALA A 43 -2.18 8.57 7.51
N ALA A 44 -1.79 7.33 7.25
CA ALA A 44 -2.71 6.18 7.30
C ALA A 44 -3.11 5.78 8.74
N LEU A 45 -2.34 6.21 9.74
CA LEU A 45 -2.62 6.00 11.16
C LEU A 45 -3.41 7.15 11.81
N ALA A 46 -3.64 8.25 11.07
CA ALA A 46 -4.42 9.36 11.56
C ALA A 46 -5.89 8.94 11.80
N PRO A 47 -6.59 9.52 12.80
CA PRO A 47 -7.99 9.20 13.13
C PRO A 47 -8.97 9.46 11.98
#